data_AF-A0AAY4EV86-F1
#
_entry.id   AF-A0AAY4EV86-F1
#
_cell.length_a   1.000
_cell.length_b   1.000
_cell.length_c   1.000
_cell.angle_alpha   90.00
_cell.angle_beta   90.00
_cell.angle_gamma   90.00
#
_symmetry.space_group_name_H-M   'P 1'
#
loop_
_entity.id
_entity.type
_entity.pdbx_description
1 polymer ?
#
loop_
_entity_poly.entity_id
_entity_poly.type
_entity_poly.pdbx_seq_one_letter_code
_entity_poly.pdbx_strand_id
1 'polypeptide(L)'
;LSPHTPPPSAAPLRQSSIKPLVEKMRRDRINNSIEQLKSLLGPEICNDQPDSKMEKADILEMTVCFLRRLQHHQAMNKSSEAAMKL
;
A
#
# COMPACT_ATOMS: atom_id res chain seq x y z
N LEU A 1 46.59 -17.75 -42.06
CA LEU A 1 45.80 -16.50 -42.00
C LEU A 1 44.56 -16.80 -41.16
N SER A 2 44.64 -16.53 -39.85
CA SER A 2 43.61 -16.82 -38.86
C SER A 2 42.76 -15.56 -38.58
N PRO A 3 41.58 -15.72 -37.95
CA PRO A 3 40.34 -15.11 -38.41
C PRO A 3 40.07 -13.72 -37.84
N HIS A 4 39.30 -12.95 -38.61
CA HIS A 4 38.82 -11.62 -38.28
C HIS A 4 37.90 -11.67 -37.05
N THR A 5 38.33 -11.04 -35.96
CA THR A 5 37.54 -10.84 -34.75
C THR A 5 36.51 -9.73 -35.00
N PRO A 6 35.21 -9.93 -34.75
CA PRO A 6 34.26 -8.82 -34.80
C PRO A 6 34.44 -7.94 -33.54
N PRO A 7 34.29 -6.60 -33.64
CA PRO A 7 34.37 -5.72 -32.49
C PRO A 7 33.09 -5.86 -31.61
N PRO A 8 33.21 -5.85 -30.28
CA PRO A 8 32.06 -5.75 -29.40
C PRO A 8 31.69 -4.27 -29.28
N SER A 9 30.74 -3.79 -30.10
CA SER A 9 30.21 -2.44 -29.89
C SER A 9 28.71 -2.34 -30.15
N ALA A 10 28.07 -1.66 -29.20
CA ALA A 10 26.69 -1.19 -29.20
C ALA A 10 25.60 -2.22 -28.84
N ALA A 11 25.65 -2.74 -27.61
CA ALA A 11 24.41 -2.93 -26.87
C ALA A 11 23.78 -1.55 -26.58
N PRO A 12 22.53 -1.24 -26.97
CA PRO A 12 21.87 -0.03 -26.51
C PRO A 12 21.42 -0.22 -25.06
N LEU A 13 22.32 0.00 -24.10
CA LEU A 13 22.00 0.18 -22.68
C LEU A 13 21.33 1.55 -22.47
N ARG A 14 20.15 1.75 -23.04
CA ARG A 14 19.42 3.04 -23.00
C ARG A 14 17.92 2.84 -22.77
N GLN A 15 17.50 1.79 -22.07
CA GLN A 15 16.07 1.60 -21.73
C GLN A 15 15.81 1.01 -20.33
N SER A 16 16.83 1.00 -19.46
CA SER A 16 16.80 0.33 -18.16
C SER A 16 16.86 1.28 -16.95
N SER A 17 16.95 2.59 -17.11
CA SER A 17 17.15 3.54 -15.99
C SER A 17 15.93 4.37 -15.57
N ILE A 18 14.88 4.50 -16.41
CA ILE A 18 13.63 5.21 -16.01
C ILE A 18 12.64 4.27 -15.31
N LYS A 19 12.52 3.04 -15.80
CA LYS A 19 11.70 1.98 -15.19
C LYS A 19 12.01 1.72 -13.71
N PRO A 20 13.29 1.62 -13.26
CA PRO A 20 13.59 1.43 -11.85
C PRO A 20 13.24 2.63 -10.97
N LEU A 21 13.29 3.86 -11.50
CA LEU A 21 12.94 5.05 -10.73
C LEU A 21 11.43 5.16 -10.48
N VAL A 22 10.63 4.95 -11.52
CA VAL A 22 9.15 4.95 -11.41
C VAL A 22 8.69 3.85 -10.47
N GLU A 23 9.32 2.68 -10.54
CA GLU A 23 8.99 1.59 -9.65
C GLU A 23 9.42 1.85 -8.20
N LYS A 24 10.55 2.54 -7.99
CA LYS A 24 10.95 3.03 -6.66
C LYS A 24 9.91 4.00 -6.10
N MET A 25 9.48 5.01 -6.87
CA MET A 25 8.45 5.96 -6.42
C MET A 25 7.12 5.27 -6.11
N ARG A 26 6.73 4.27 -6.92
CA ARG A 26 5.53 3.46 -6.64
C ARG A 26 5.67 2.69 -5.33
N ARG A 27 6.82 2.05 -5.07
CA ARG A 27 7.08 1.34 -3.82
C ARG A 27 7.06 2.28 -2.62
N ASP A 28 7.70 3.44 -2.73
CA ASP A 28 7.70 4.49 -1.70
C ASP A 28 6.27 4.93 -1.38
N ARG A 29 5.47 5.24 -2.42
CA ARG A 29 4.06 5.62 -2.24
C ARG A 29 3.26 4.53 -1.52
N ILE A 30 3.43 3.26 -1.90
CA ILE A 30 2.74 2.14 -1.26
C ILE A 30 3.16 2.01 0.22
N ASN A 31 4.47 2.06 0.49
CA ASN A 31 4.97 1.96 1.87
C ASN A 31 4.46 3.12 2.73
N ASN A 32 4.48 4.34 2.21
CA ASN A 32 3.99 5.51 2.91
C ASN A 32 2.49 5.42 3.18
N SER A 33 1.69 4.92 2.22
CA SER A 33 0.26 4.66 2.46
C SER A 33 0.03 3.60 3.54
N ILE A 34 0.83 2.52 3.58
CA ILE A 34 0.71 1.49 4.62
C ILE A 34 1.05 2.07 6.00
N GLU A 35 2.08 2.91 6.09
CA GLU A 35 2.46 3.57 7.35
C GLU A 35 1.40 4.56 7.83
N GLN A 36 0.80 5.32 6.91
CA GLN A 36 -0.36 6.18 7.22
C GLN A 36 -1.55 5.35 7.73
N LEU A 37 -1.86 4.21 7.09
CA LEU A 37 -2.91 3.31 7.56
C LEU A 37 -2.64 2.84 8.99
N LYS A 38 -1.40 2.44 9.30
CA LYS A 38 -1.00 2.08 10.67
C LYS A 38 -1.26 3.21 11.66
N SER A 39 -0.89 4.44 11.32
CA SER A 39 -1.13 5.60 12.18
C SER A 39 -2.61 5.91 12.37
N LEU A 40 -3.45 5.68 11.34
CA LEU A 40 -4.90 5.94 11.41
C LEU A 40 -5.67 4.89 12.20
N LEU A 41 -5.19 3.65 12.22
CA LEU A 41 -5.82 2.58 13.00
C LEU A 41 -5.74 2.87 14.51
N GLY A 42 -4.65 3.48 14.97
CA GLY A 42 -4.49 3.89 16.37
C GLY A 42 -4.54 2.72 17.37
N PRO A 43 -4.33 3.00 18.66
CA PRO A 43 -4.29 1.96 19.70
C PRO A 43 -5.63 1.26 19.93
N GLU A 44 -6.75 1.95 19.70
CA GLU A 44 -8.10 1.38 19.89
C GLU A 44 -8.41 0.22 18.93
N ILE A 45 -7.86 0.25 17.71
CA ILE A 45 -8.07 -0.83 16.73
C ILE A 45 -6.95 -1.87 16.82
N CYS A 46 -5.75 -1.47 17.23
CA CYS A 46 -4.59 -2.35 17.34
C CYS A 46 -4.55 -3.19 18.63
N ASN A 47 -5.56 -3.13 19.51
CA ASN A 47 -5.71 -3.97 20.70
C ASN A 47 -4.41 -4.11 21.53
N ASP A 48 -3.80 -2.97 21.87
CA ASP A 48 -2.54 -2.86 22.62
C ASP A 48 -1.32 -3.56 21.98
N GLN A 49 -1.40 -3.93 20.70
CA GLN A 49 -0.28 -4.53 20.01
C GLN A 49 0.82 -3.48 19.79
N PRO A 50 2.07 -3.75 20.20
CA PRO A 50 3.14 -2.79 20.02
C PRO A 50 3.39 -2.52 18.53
N ASP A 51 3.52 -1.24 18.20
CA ASP A 51 3.69 -0.71 16.84
C ASP A 51 4.84 -1.37 16.04
N SER A 52 5.86 -1.88 16.77
CA SER A 52 7.02 -2.57 16.23
C SER A 52 6.79 -4.04 15.84
N LYS A 53 5.65 -4.64 16.19
CA LYS A 53 5.29 -6.03 15.84
C LYS A 53 4.32 -6.14 14.67
N MET A 54 3.72 -5.03 14.23
CA MET A 54 2.65 -5.09 13.24
C MET A 54 3.23 -5.27 11.84
N GLU A 55 3.01 -6.44 11.25
CA GLU A 55 3.43 -6.73 9.89
C GLU A 55 2.57 -5.98 8.88
N LYS A 56 3.07 -5.80 7.64
CA LYS A 56 2.29 -5.12 6.59
C LYS A 56 0.98 -5.84 6.27
N ALA A 57 0.95 -7.16 6.40
CA ALA A 57 -0.26 -7.95 6.22
C ALA A 57 -1.30 -7.63 7.31
N ASP A 58 -0.89 -7.62 8.59
CA ASP A 58 -1.76 -7.22 9.70
C ASP A 58 -2.31 -5.81 9.53
N ILE A 59 -1.47 -4.83 9.15
CA ILE A 59 -1.93 -3.45 8.90
C ILE A 59 -3.07 -3.44 7.87
N LEU A 60 -2.92 -4.16 6.77
CA LEU A 60 -3.93 -4.23 5.72
C LEU A 60 -5.20 -4.95 6.20
N GLU A 61 -5.06 -6.06 6.92
CA GLU A 61 -6.21 -6.82 7.44
C GLU A 61 -7.02 -6.00 8.46
N MET A 62 -6.34 -5.37 9.43
CA MET A 62 -6.97 -4.49 10.42
C MET A 62 -7.68 -3.33 9.72
N THR A 63 -7.05 -2.72 8.70
CA THR A 63 -7.66 -1.65 7.89
C THR A 63 -8.95 -2.11 7.22
N VAL A 64 -8.95 -3.28 6.59
CA VAL A 64 -10.16 -3.81 5.93
C VAL A 64 -11.25 -4.11 6.97
N CYS A 65 -10.89 -4.67 8.12
CA CYS A 65 -11.83 -4.90 9.22
C CYS A 65 -12.47 -3.59 9.72
N PHE A 66 -11.64 -2.56 9.94
CA PHE A 66 -12.07 -1.23 10.35
C PHE A 66 -13.02 -0.60 9.32
N LEU A 67 -12.68 -0.64 8.03
CA LEU A 67 -13.53 -0.09 6.97
C LEU A 67 -14.89 -0.79 6.87
N ARG A 68 -14.93 -2.12 7.02
CA ARG A 68 -16.20 -2.87 7.07
C ARG A 68 -17.05 -2.46 8.27
N ARG A 69 -16.44 -2.30 9.45
CA ARG A 69 -17.13 -1.84 10.66
C ARG A 69 -17.69 -0.43 10.45
N LEU A 70 -16.90 0.48 9.85
CA LEU A 70 -17.30 1.84 9.55
C LEU A 70 -18.50 1.88 8.59
N GLN A 71 -18.46 1.08 7.51
CA GLN A 71 -19.58 0.97 6.56
C GLN A 71 -20.86 0.45 7.24
N HIS A 72 -20.75 -0.55 8.11
CA HIS A 72 -21.89 -1.08 8.86
C HIS A 72 -22.48 -0.02 9.80
N HIS A 73 -21.63 0.71 10.53
CA HIS A 73 -22.06 1.76 11.44
C HIS A 73 -22.75 2.91 10.67
N GLN A 74 -22.23 3.29 9.51
CA GLN A 74 -22.88 4.30 8.65
C GLN A 74 -24.21 3.82 8.08
N ALA A 75 -24.35 2.54 7.72
CA ALA A 75 -25.62 1.98 7.29
C ALA A 75 -26.67 2.02 8.41
N MET A 76 -26.28 1.68 9.64
CA MET A 76 -27.17 1.79 10.82
C MET A 76 -27.55 3.24 11.12
N ASN A 77 -26.60 4.18 11.06
CA ASN A 77 -26.88 5.59 11.30
C ASN A 77 -27.85 6.19 10.26
N LYS A 78 -27.73 5.80 8.99
CA LYS A 78 -28.68 6.22 7.94
C LYS A 78 -30.09 5.67 8.17
N SER A 79 -30.20 4.41 8.61
CA SER A 79 -31.50 3.80 8.96
C SER A 79 -32.13 4.46 10.18
N SER A 80 -31.32 4.83 11.19
CA SER A 80 -31.78 5.58 12.36
C SER A 80 -32.25 6.99 12.01
N GLU A 81 -31.53 7.70 11.13
CA GLU A 81 -31.93 9.04 10.68
C GLU A 81 -33.23 8.99 9.84
N ALA A 82 -33.39 7.98 9.00
CA ALA A 82 -34.61 7.77 8.24
C ALA A 82 -35.81 7.45 9.15
N ALA A 83 -35.61 6.67 10.22
CA ALA A 83 -36.64 6.34 11.20
C ALA A 83 -37.05 7.53 12.08
N MET A 84 -36.16 8.50 12.34
CA MET A 84 -36.48 9.73 13.07
C MET A 84 -37.16 10.82 12.21
N LYS A 85 -37.21 10.64 10.88
CA LYS A 85 -37.84 11.58 9.94
C LYS A 85 -39.27 11.15 9.52
N LEU A 86 -39.82 10.10 10.13
CA LEU A 86 -41.21 9.65 10.00
C LEU A 86 -41.97 10.02 11.28
#